data_AF-A0A7X7E3X6-F1
#
_entry.id   AF-A0A7X7E3X6-F1
#
_cell.length_a   1.000
_cell.length_b   1.000
_cell.length_c   1.000
_cell.angle_alpha   90.00
_cell.angle_beta   90.00
_cell.angle_gamma   90.00
#
_symmetry.space_group_name_H-M   'P 1'
#
loop_
_entity.id
_entity.type
_entity.pdbx_description
1 polymer ?
#
loop_
_entity_poly.entity_id
_entity_poly.type
_entity_poly.pdbx_seq_one_letter_code
_entity_poly.pdbx_strand_id
1 'polypeptide(L)'
;MTFQLACRYSDVFAAIAPTSGNLSGNCTLKRPMSMRLTFGTNEGFAGGTAAFMENVTKWLDKCNCPKTPVVTRPYPSTNPKSLVTRLYYGPCDQGTEVIADSIRTGGHEWPMNTNDRINNSEETWAFLKKFSLKTTSVEQRPVNLAPMNISASYSSGIVQVQGVKDNCPVRVLDIKGRLVTSTFVSQNQFTFKNGVSGIYVLLIDVNNRVEALRIAIP
;
A
#
# COMPACT_ATOMS: atom_id res chain seq x y z
N MET A 1 -11.42 3.46 10.52
CA MET A 1 -11.27 3.65 9.06
C MET A 1 -11.29 2.31 8.30
N THR A 2 -10.40 1.36 8.61
CA THR A 2 -10.25 0.09 7.88
C THR A 2 -11.56 -0.65 7.62
N PHE A 3 -12.40 -0.81 8.66
CA PHE A 3 -13.73 -1.41 8.54
C PHE A 3 -14.62 -0.71 7.51
N GLN A 4 -14.72 0.62 7.57
CA GLN A 4 -15.55 1.41 6.65
C GLN A 4 -15.11 1.24 5.18
N LEU A 5 -13.79 1.20 4.94
CA LEU A 5 -13.26 0.97 3.61
C LEU A 5 -13.60 -0.42 3.09
N ALA A 6 -13.45 -1.47 3.92
CA ALA A 6 -13.88 -2.82 3.53
C ALA A 6 -15.38 -2.90 3.24
N CYS A 7 -16.22 -2.26 4.06
CA CYS A 7 -17.66 -2.22 3.87
C CYS A 7 -18.05 -1.54 2.55
N ARG A 8 -17.36 -0.48 2.12
CA ARG A 8 -17.72 0.26 0.91
C ARG A 8 -17.08 -0.29 -0.37
N TYR A 9 -15.87 -0.83 -0.24
CA TYR A 9 -14.98 -1.16 -1.37
C TYR A 9 -14.43 -2.58 -1.24
N SER A 10 -15.31 -3.53 -0.91
CA SER A 10 -14.93 -4.94 -0.77
C SER A 10 -14.52 -5.60 -2.09
N ASP A 11 -14.86 -4.98 -3.21
CA ASP A 11 -14.40 -5.28 -4.57
C ASP A 11 -13.01 -4.71 -4.90
N VAL A 12 -12.44 -3.83 -4.06
CA VAL A 12 -11.12 -3.22 -4.26
C VAL A 12 -10.06 -3.85 -3.36
N PHE A 13 -10.36 -4.02 -2.07
CA PHE A 13 -9.42 -4.57 -1.10
C PHE A 13 -9.57 -6.08 -1.00
N ALA A 14 -8.47 -6.85 -1.08
CA ALA A 14 -8.51 -8.32 -1.00
C ALA A 14 -8.80 -8.84 0.42
N ALA A 15 -8.23 -8.19 1.44
CA ALA A 15 -8.37 -8.49 2.86
C ALA A 15 -8.08 -7.23 3.69
N ILE A 16 -8.42 -7.25 4.98
CA ILE A 16 -8.12 -6.16 5.92
C ILE A 16 -7.45 -6.64 7.21
N ALA A 17 -6.65 -5.77 7.82
CA ALA A 17 -5.99 -6.04 9.10
C ALA A 17 -6.12 -4.86 10.07
N PRO A 18 -7.32 -4.59 10.63
CA PRO A 18 -7.50 -3.53 11.63
C PRO A 18 -6.71 -3.84 12.92
N THR A 19 -6.12 -2.80 13.52
CA THR A 19 -5.56 -2.87 14.88
C THR A 19 -6.33 -1.89 15.76
N SER A 20 -6.84 -2.36 16.89
CA SER A 20 -7.63 -1.56 17.84
C SER A 20 -8.80 -0.81 17.20
N GLY A 21 -9.35 -1.37 16.12
CA GLY A 21 -10.42 -0.77 15.34
C GLY A 21 -11.79 -1.34 15.71
N ASN A 22 -12.83 -0.52 15.60
CA ASN A 22 -14.22 -0.96 15.76
C ASN A 22 -15.03 -0.83 14.46
N LEU A 23 -15.97 -1.76 14.25
CA LEU A 23 -16.96 -1.70 13.20
C LEU A 23 -18.17 -0.90 13.71
N SER A 24 -18.34 0.32 13.19
CA SER A 24 -19.49 1.18 13.50
C SER A 24 -20.42 1.31 12.29
N GLY A 25 -21.72 1.51 12.55
CA GLY A 25 -22.73 1.76 11.52
C GLY A 25 -23.01 0.57 10.59
N ASN A 26 -23.68 0.86 9.47
CA ASN A 26 -24.07 -0.15 8.49
C ASN A 26 -22.87 -0.63 7.68
N CYS A 27 -22.81 -1.95 7.44
CA CYS A 27 -21.73 -2.58 6.69
C CYS A 27 -22.25 -3.70 5.80
N THR A 28 -22.12 -3.52 4.49
CA THR A 28 -22.55 -4.49 3.47
C THR A 28 -21.36 -4.84 2.61
N LEU A 29 -20.89 -6.09 2.64
CA LEU A 29 -19.80 -6.52 1.76
C LEU A 29 -20.37 -6.99 0.42
N LYS A 30 -19.71 -6.63 -0.69
CA LYS A 30 -19.98 -7.14 -2.05
C LYS A 30 -19.50 -8.58 -2.23
N ARG A 31 -18.58 -9.04 -1.37
CA ARG A 31 -18.05 -10.40 -1.31
C ARG A 31 -17.51 -10.69 0.11
N PRO A 32 -17.43 -11.96 0.54
CA PRO A 32 -16.67 -12.34 1.72
C PRO A 32 -15.23 -11.78 1.66
N MET A 33 -14.71 -11.30 2.78
CA MET A 33 -13.37 -10.68 2.87
C MET A 33 -12.66 -11.11 4.14
N SER A 34 -11.44 -11.65 4.00
CA SER A 34 -10.62 -12.04 5.15
C SER A 34 -10.27 -10.85 6.05
N MET A 35 -10.27 -11.07 7.36
CA MET A 35 -9.91 -10.05 8.35
C MET A 35 -8.96 -10.59 9.42
N ARG A 36 -7.94 -9.81 9.78
CA ARG A 36 -7.14 -10.01 10.99
C ARG A 36 -7.27 -8.82 11.93
N LEU A 37 -8.00 -8.98 13.04
CA LEU A 37 -8.13 -7.95 14.08
C LEU A 37 -7.10 -8.19 15.19
N THR A 38 -6.30 -7.18 15.52
CA THR A 38 -5.38 -7.21 16.68
C THR A 38 -5.80 -6.17 17.71
N PHE A 39 -5.82 -6.51 19.00
CA PHE A 39 -6.21 -5.59 20.06
C PHE A 39 -5.65 -5.96 21.44
N GLY A 40 -5.56 -4.96 22.33
CA GLY A 40 -5.18 -5.14 23.72
C GLY A 40 -6.36 -5.44 24.65
N THR A 41 -6.14 -6.21 25.72
CA THR A 41 -7.20 -6.48 26.70
C THR A 41 -7.49 -5.32 27.65
N ASN A 42 -6.54 -4.40 27.79
CA ASN A 42 -6.58 -3.23 28.68
C ASN A 42 -6.77 -1.92 27.88
N GLU A 43 -7.44 -1.97 26.73
CA GLU A 43 -7.78 -0.75 26.01
C GLU A 43 -8.83 0.07 26.78
N GLY A 44 -8.53 1.35 26.99
CA GLY A 44 -9.36 2.27 27.78
C GLY A 44 -10.59 2.83 27.07
N PHE A 45 -11.26 2.05 26.21
CA PHE A 45 -12.47 2.47 25.50
C PHE A 45 -13.71 1.72 25.99
N ALA A 46 -14.89 2.32 25.78
CA ALA A 46 -16.16 1.75 26.19
C ALA A 46 -16.41 0.38 25.51
N GLY A 47 -16.70 -0.64 26.31
CA GLY A 47 -16.94 -2.01 25.86
C GLY A 47 -15.70 -2.92 25.82
N GLY A 48 -14.49 -2.36 25.86
CA GLY A 48 -13.23 -3.10 25.98
C GLY A 48 -13.11 -4.30 25.03
N THR A 49 -12.57 -5.42 25.55
CA THR A 49 -12.40 -6.66 24.77
C THR A 49 -13.70 -7.17 24.13
N ALA A 50 -14.85 -7.01 24.80
CA ALA A 50 -16.13 -7.51 24.30
C ALA A 50 -16.55 -6.79 23.01
N ALA A 51 -16.32 -5.49 22.90
CA ALA A 51 -16.61 -4.72 21.69
C ALA A 51 -15.78 -5.19 20.49
N PHE A 52 -14.50 -5.54 20.70
CA PHE A 52 -13.69 -6.12 19.63
C PHE A 52 -14.20 -7.49 19.20
N MET A 53 -14.58 -8.34 20.14
CA MET A 53 -15.16 -9.66 19.84
C MET A 53 -16.52 -9.55 19.15
N GLU A 54 -17.30 -8.50 19.41
CA GLU A 54 -18.52 -8.21 18.65
C GLU A 54 -18.20 -7.94 17.17
N ASN A 55 -17.12 -7.21 16.87
CA ASN A 55 -16.67 -7.01 15.49
C ASN A 55 -16.26 -8.33 14.83
N VAL A 56 -15.56 -9.19 15.57
CA VAL A 56 -15.20 -10.54 15.10
C VAL A 56 -16.46 -11.30 14.73
N THR A 57 -17.43 -11.43 15.65
CA THR A 57 -18.70 -12.12 15.42
C THR A 57 -19.44 -11.59 14.18
N LYS A 58 -19.59 -10.26 14.06
CA LYS A 58 -20.20 -9.62 12.88
C LYS A 58 -19.47 -9.97 11.59
N TRP A 59 -18.15 -10.09 11.63
CA TRP A 59 -17.35 -10.46 10.46
C TRP A 59 -17.46 -11.94 10.12
N LEU A 60 -17.56 -12.81 11.13
CA LEU A 60 -17.85 -14.24 10.95
C LEU A 60 -19.19 -14.45 10.23
N ASP A 61 -20.23 -13.68 10.59
CA ASP A 61 -21.53 -13.73 9.90
C ASP A 61 -21.40 -13.30 8.43
N LYS A 62 -20.68 -12.21 8.16
CA LYS A 62 -20.48 -11.68 6.80
C LYS A 62 -19.70 -12.61 5.87
N CYS A 63 -18.86 -13.47 6.42
CA CYS A 63 -18.05 -14.42 5.66
C CYS A 63 -18.52 -15.87 5.82
N ASN A 64 -19.63 -16.11 6.52
CA ASN A 64 -20.16 -17.46 6.82
C ASN A 64 -19.10 -18.39 7.44
N CYS A 65 -18.36 -17.87 8.42
CA CYS A 65 -17.31 -18.61 9.12
C CYS A 65 -17.88 -19.52 10.24
N PRO A 66 -17.14 -20.58 10.64
CA PRO A 66 -17.40 -21.32 11.87
C PRO A 66 -17.46 -20.39 13.08
N LYS A 67 -18.29 -20.72 14.08
CA LYS A 67 -18.42 -19.92 15.33
C LYS A 67 -17.41 -20.30 16.40
N THR A 68 -16.87 -21.52 16.33
CA THR A 68 -15.84 -22.01 17.25
C THR A 68 -14.46 -21.81 16.62
N PRO A 69 -13.55 -21.05 17.27
CA PRO A 69 -12.21 -20.85 16.74
C PRO A 69 -11.29 -22.04 17.07
N VAL A 70 -10.26 -22.20 16.25
CA VAL A 70 -9.02 -22.84 16.69
C VAL A 70 -8.25 -21.83 17.54
N VAL A 71 -7.90 -22.21 18.77
CA VAL A 71 -7.26 -21.31 19.74
C VAL A 71 -5.78 -21.66 19.88
N THR A 72 -4.91 -20.67 19.71
CA THR A 72 -3.48 -20.78 19.99
C THR A 72 -3.11 -19.79 21.10
N ARG A 73 -2.72 -20.32 22.26
CA ARG A 73 -2.31 -19.55 23.44
C ARG A 73 -1.20 -20.30 24.19
N PRO A 74 0.01 -19.75 24.31
CA PRO A 74 0.47 -18.49 23.73
C PRO A 74 0.64 -18.55 22.20
N TYR A 75 0.50 -17.42 21.51
CA TYR A 75 0.84 -17.28 20.09
C TYR A 75 2.05 -16.35 19.90
N PRO A 76 3.07 -16.71 19.09
CA PRO A 76 3.25 -18.03 18.50
C PRO A 76 3.50 -19.09 19.60
N SER A 77 3.13 -20.34 19.33
CA SER A 77 3.32 -21.45 20.29
C SER A 77 4.79 -21.72 20.62
N THR A 78 5.71 -21.26 19.76
CA THR A 78 7.16 -21.32 19.96
C THR A 78 7.66 -20.31 21.01
N ASN A 79 6.87 -19.30 21.37
CA ASN A 79 7.21 -18.35 22.43
C ASN A 79 6.31 -18.57 23.66
N PRO A 80 6.76 -19.36 24.66
CA PRO A 80 5.97 -19.62 25.87
C PRO A 80 5.75 -18.37 26.74
N LYS A 81 6.53 -17.30 26.55
CA LYS A 81 6.37 -16.02 27.26
C LYS A 81 5.33 -15.10 26.61
N SER A 82 4.86 -15.44 25.41
CA SER A 82 3.94 -14.56 24.70
C SER A 82 2.61 -14.39 25.44
N LEU A 83 2.13 -13.15 25.44
CA LEU A 83 0.88 -12.71 26.04
C LEU A 83 -0.28 -12.71 25.03
N VAL A 84 -0.02 -13.12 23.79
CA VAL A 84 -0.97 -13.10 22.69
C VAL A 84 -1.78 -14.39 22.66
N THR A 85 -3.08 -14.27 22.48
CA THR A 85 -3.99 -15.37 22.14
C THR A 85 -4.53 -15.15 20.75
N ARG A 86 -4.27 -16.10 19.84
CA ARG A 86 -4.82 -16.11 18.49
C ARG A 86 -6.08 -16.98 18.44
N LEU A 87 -7.15 -16.41 17.93
CA LEU A 87 -8.38 -17.11 17.58
C LEU A 87 -8.47 -17.16 16.05
N TYR A 88 -8.47 -18.36 15.49
CA TYR A 88 -8.56 -18.59 14.05
C TYR A 88 -9.93 -19.16 13.70
N TYR A 89 -10.61 -18.52 12.75
CA TYR A 89 -11.90 -18.95 12.22
C TYR A 89 -11.76 -19.17 10.72
N GLY A 90 -11.82 -20.44 10.31
CA GLY A 90 -11.73 -20.83 8.92
C GLY A 90 -11.85 -22.36 8.76
N PRO A 91 -12.04 -22.84 7.53
CA PRO A 91 -12.29 -22.05 6.31
C PRO A 91 -13.67 -21.37 6.35
N CYS A 92 -13.77 -20.19 5.72
CA CYS A 92 -15.02 -19.46 5.51
C CYS A 92 -15.40 -19.44 4.02
N ASP A 93 -16.47 -18.74 3.63
CA ASP A 93 -16.88 -18.64 2.24
C ASP A 93 -15.76 -18.08 1.34
N GLN A 94 -15.71 -18.60 0.11
CA GLN A 94 -14.74 -18.20 -0.92
C GLN A 94 -13.27 -18.29 -0.47
N GLY A 95 -12.95 -19.20 0.47
CA GLY A 95 -11.59 -19.39 0.96
C GLY A 95 -11.08 -18.25 1.85
N THR A 96 -12.00 -17.44 2.41
CA THR A 96 -11.64 -16.39 3.37
C THR A 96 -11.37 -16.95 4.76
N GLU A 97 -10.70 -16.15 5.60
CA GLU A 97 -10.42 -16.49 7.00
C GLU A 97 -10.55 -15.26 7.90
N VAL A 98 -10.93 -15.48 9.16
CA VAL A 98 -11.00 -14.44 10.20
C VAL A 98 -10.07 -14.80 11.35
N ILE A 99 -9.24 -13.84 11.75
CA ILE A 99 -8.28 -13.98 12.85
C ILE A 99 -8.54 -12.86 13.86
N ALA A 100 -8.55 -13.21 15.14
CA ALA A 100 -8.53 -12.26 16.25
C ALA A 100 -7.34 -12.54 17.17
N ASP A 101 -6.44 -11.56 17.27
CA ASP A 101 -5.29 -11.60 18.17
C ASP A 101 -5.56 -10.67 19.36
N SER A 102 -5.75 -11.27 20.54
CA SER A 102 -5.90 -10.52 21.79
C SER A 102 -4.60 -10.54 22.58
N ILE A 103 -4.18 -9.38 23.08
CA ILE A 103 -2.91 -9.23 23.80
C ILE A 103 -3.19 -8.92 25.26
N ARG A 104 -2.93 -9.90 26.12
CA ARG A 104 -3.09 -9.75 27.57
C ARG A 104 -2.17 -8.64 28.06
N THR A 105 -2.70 -7.78 28.94
CA THR A 105 -2.07 -6.54 29.45
C THR A 105 -1.80 -5.46 28.39
N GLY A 106 -2.11 -5.72 27.11
CA GLY A 106 -1.94 -4.73 26.04
C GLY A 106 -2.99 -3.62 26.11
N GLY A 107 -2.58 -2.41 25.77
CA GLY A 107 -3.43 -1.23 25.66
C GLY A 107 -3.72 -0.86 24.21
N HIS A 108 -3.92 0.44 23.96
CA HIS A 108 -4.13 0.96 22.61
C HIS A 108 -2.78 1.18 21.93
N GLU A 109 -2.28 0.14 21.26
CA GLU A 109 -0.89 0.11 20.79
C GLU A 109 -0.71 -0.67 19.49
N TRP A 110 0.41 -0.42 18.82
CA TRP A 110 0.91 -1.25 17.73
C TRP A 110 1.99 -2.21 18.27
N PRO A 111 1.71 -3.51 18.43
CA PRO A 111 2.61 -4.42 19.11
C PRO A 111 3.84 -4.76 18.26
N MET A 112 5.04 -4.50 18.79
CA MET A 112 6.32 -4.77 18.12
C MET A 112 7.36 -5.48 18.99
N ASN A 113 7.03 -5.80 20.25
CA ASN A 113 7.96 -6.46 21.18
C ASN A 113 7.81 -7.99 21.08
N THR A 114 8.70 -8.65 20.37
CA THR A 114 8.65 -10.11 20.19
C THR A 114 9.11 -10.91 21.42
N ASN A 115 9.61 -10.26 22.48
CA ASN A 115 9.96 -10.96 23.72
C ASN A 115 8.73 -11.63 24.37
N ASP A 116 7.61 -10.91 24.40
CA ASP A 116 6.36 -11.32 25.04
C ASP A 116 5.12 -11.07 24.18
N ARG A 117 5.26 -10.61 22.93
CA ARG A 117 4.15 -10.37 22.00
C ARG A 117 4.55 -10.83 20.59
N ILE A 118 4.08 -10.12 19.57
CA ILE A 118 4.34 -10.35 18.16
C ILE A 118 4.96 -9.10 17.52
N ASN A 119 5.56 -9.27 16.36
CA ASN A 119 5.78 -8.20 15.41
C ASN A 119 4.50 -8.03 14.56
N ASN A 120 3.66 -7.06 14.90
CA ASN A 120 2.36 -6.90 14.25
C ASN A 120 2.48 -6.51 12.78
N SER A 121 3.56 -5.85 12.39
CA SER A 121 3.81 -5.48 10.98
C SER A 121 4.08 -6.72 10.13
N GLU A 122 4.92 -7.64 10.64
CA GLU A 122 5.20 -8.93 9.96
C GLU A 122 3.96 -9.81 9.90
N GLU A 123 3.21 -9.94 11.00
CA GLU A 123 1.96 -10.71 11.05
C GLU A 123 0.89 -10.13 10.10
N THR A 124 0.77 -8.80 10.07
CA THR A 124 -0.14 -8.12 9.14
C THR A 124 0.24 -8.36 7.69
N TRP A 125 1.53 -8.23 7.35
CA TRP A 125 2.00 -8.49 5.99
C TRP A 125 1.83 -9.96 5.59
N ALA A 126 2.20 -10.89 6.47
CA ALA A 126 2.07 -12.33 6.26
C ALA A 126 0.61 -12.74 6.06
N PHE A 127 -0.32 -12.09 6.74
CA PHE A 127 -1.76 -12.28 6.52
C PHE A 127 -2.22 -11.71 5.17
N LEU A 128 -1.97 -10.43 4.90
CA LEU A 128 -2.48 -9.75 3.72
C LEU A 128 -1.97 -10.37 2.41
N LYS A 129 -0.70 -10.80 2.36
CA LYS A 129 -0.09 -11.38 1.15
C LYS A 129 -0.72 -12.71 0.70
N LYS A 130 -1.53 -13.36 1.54
CA LYS A 130 -2.27 -14.58 1.17
C LYS A 130 -3.42 -14.31 0.20
N PHE A 131 -3.90 -13.05 0.14
CA PHE A 131 -5.13 -12.71 -0.54
C PHE A 131 -4.85 -11.75 -1.70
N SER A 132 -5.40 -12.09 -2.86
CA SER A 132 -5.42 -11.22 -4.04
C SER A 132 -6.81 -11.26 -4.66
N LEU A 133 -7.19 -10.17 -5.34
CA LEU A 133 -8.34 -10.18 -6.23
C LEU A 133 -7.86 -10.45 -7.64
N LYS A 134 -8.70 -11.10 -8.44
CA LYS A 134 -8.44 -11.22 -9.88
C LYS A 134 -8.21 -9.81 -10.41
N THR A 135 -7.08 -9.66 -11.09
CA THR A 135 -6.51 -8.38 -11.49
C THR A 135 -7.50 -7.57 -12.31
N THR A 136 -7.59 -6.27 -12.00
CA THR A 136 -7.68 -5.26 -13.06
C THR A 136 -6.47 -5.51 -13.95
N SER A 137 -6.67 -6.18 -15.09
CA SER A 137 -5.59 -6.45 -16.04
C SER A 137 -5.00 -5.12 -16.49
N VAL A 138 -3.85 -4.74 -15.95
CA VAL A 138 -2.98 -3.81 -16.65
C VAL A 138 -2.32 -4.66 -17.71
N GLU A 139 -2.70 -4.47 -18.98
CA GLU A 139 -1.88 -4.98 -20.07
C GLU A 139 -0.49 -4.39 -19.91
N GLN A 140 0.42 -5.16 -19.33
CA GLN A 140 1.84 -4.87 -19.46
C GLN A 140 2.20 -5.19 -20.89
N ARG A 141 2.10 -4.19 -21.78
CA ARG A 141 2.76 -4.29 -23.08
C ARG A 141 4.26 -4.30 -22.82
N PRO A 142 4.98 -5.41 -23.07
CA PRO A 142 6.43 -5.37 -23.01
C PRO A 142 6.90 -4.38 -24.06
N VAL A 143 7.46 -3.26 -23.60
CA VAL A 143 8.09 -2.31 -24.51
C VAL A 143 9.47 -2.87 -24.81
N ASN A 144 9.61 -3.58 -25.93
CA ASN A 144 10.92 -3.87 -26.53
C ASN A 144 11.49 -2.52 -27.03
N LEU A 145 12.10 -1.78 -26.11
CA LEU A 145 12.88 -0.59 -26.44
C LEU A 145 14.31 -1.05 -26.72
N ALA A 146 14.78 -0.84 -27.95
CA ALA A 146 16.22 -0.70 -28.15
C ALA A 146 16.68 0.46 -27.25
N PRO A 147 17.77 0.32 -26.48
CA PRO A 147 18.25 1.39 -25.61
C PRO A 147 18.55 2.62 -26.47
N MET A 148 17.82 3.71 -26.21
CA MET A 148 18.07 4.98 -26.85
C MET A 148 19.11 5.72 -25.99
N ASN A 149 20.29 5.96 -26.54
CA ASN A 149 21.38 6.65 -25.84
C ASN A 149 21.10 8.16 -25.81
N ILE A 150 20.12 8.57 -25.01
CA ILE A 150 19.77 9.97 -24.77
C ILE A 150 20.31 10.38 -23.40
N SER A 151 20.99 11.52 -23.35
CA SER A 151 21.45 12.13 -22.10
C SER A 151 21.15 13.62 -22.09
N ALA A 152 21.05 14.20 -20.90
CA ALA A 152 20.88 15.63 -20.74
C ALA A 152 21.73 16.14 -19.56
N SER A 153 22.31 17.33 -19.72
CA SER A 153 23.05 18.04 -18.68
C SER A 153 22.64 19.49 -18.64
N TYR A 154 22.81 20.13 -17.49
CA TYR A 154 22.50 21.54 -17.30
C TYR A 154 23.78 22.31 -16.97
N SER A 155 23.97 23.44 -17.65
CA SER A 155 25.05 24.39 -17.36
C SER A 155 24.58 25.82 -17.64
N SER A 156 24.64 26.70 -16.65
CA SER A 156 24.46 28.15 -16.81
C SER A 156 23.22 28.57 -17.61
N GLY A 157 22.05 28.02 -17.28
CA GLY A 157 20.79 28.36 -17.94
C GLY A 157 20.57 27.70 -19.30
N ILE A 158 21.40 26.71 -19.66
CA ILE A 158 21.30 25.93 -20.88
C ILE A 158 21.23 24.45 -20.51
N VAL A 159 20.27 23.74 -21.10
CA VAL A 159 20.21 22.28 -21.04
C VAL A 159 20.77 21.75 -22.36
N GLN A 160 21.86 20.98 -22.29
CA GLN A 160 22.38 20.22 -23.41
C GLN A 160 21.70 18.86 -23.45
N VAL A 161 21.25 18.42 -24.63
CA VAL A 161 20.58 17.15 -24.86
C VAL A 161 21.30 16.42 -25.98
N GLN A 162 21.81 15.22 -25.71
CA GLN A 162 22.47 14.38 -26.71
C GLN A 162 21.56 13.22 -27.12
N GLY A 163 21.76 12.71 -28.33
CA GLY A 163 21.01 11.56 -28.85
C GLY A 163 19.63 11.91 -29.44
N VAL A 164 19.36 13.19 -29.71
CA VAL A 164 18.11 13.68 -30.31
C VAL A 164 18.37 14.54 -31.53
N LYS A 165 17.37 14.63 -32.42
CA LYS A 165 17.42 15.52 -33.59
C LYS A 165 17.00 16.94 -33.22
N ASP A 166 17.35 17.90 -34.06
CA ASP A 166 16.81 19.25 -33.95
C ASP A 166 15.30 19.26 -34.13
N ASN A 167 14.66 20.29 -33.54
CA ASN A 167 13.23 20.47 -33.47
C ASN A 167 12.49 19.34 -32.71
N CYS A 168 13.20 18.64 -31.82
CA CYS A 168 12.63 17.63 -30.93
C CYS A 168 11.85 18.31 -29.78
N PRO A 169 10.56 18.00 -29.56
CA PRO A 169 9.78 18.59 -28.47
C PRO A 169 10.31 18.14 -27.10
N VAL A 170 10.39 19.08 -26.16
CA VAL A 170 10.77 18.84 -24.77
C VAL A 170 9.79 19.53 -23.84
N ARG A 171 9.26 18.80 -22.86
CA ARG A 171 8.50 19.35 -21.73
C ARG A 171 9.31 19.18 -20.46
N VAL A 172 9.40 20.25 -19.67
CA VAL A 172 10.10 20.25 -18.38
C VAL A 172 9.06 20.22 -17.27
N LEU A 173 9.13 19.21 -16.42
CA LEU A 173 8.27 19.04 -15.25
C LEU A 173 9.07 19.23 -13.97
N ASP A 174 8.43 19.74 -12.92
CA ASP A 174 8.99 19.64 -11.56
C ASP A 174 8.72 18.26 -10.93
N ILE A 175 9.28 18.00 -9.74
CA ILE A 175 9.07 16.73 -9.01
C ILE A 175 7.62 16.48 -8.57
N LYS A 176 6.74 17.49 -8.65
CA LYS A 176 5.30 17.36 -8.37
C LYS A 176 4.51 17.06 -9.65
N GLY A 177 5.18 16.92 -10.80
CA GLY A 177 4.57 16.66 -12.10
C GLY A 177 3.97 17.90 -12.76
N ARG A 178 4.27 19.12 -12.28
CA ARG A 178 3.76 20.37 -12.86
C ARG A 178 4.62 20.79 -14.05
N LEU A 179 3.99 21.21 -15.14
CA LEU A 179 4.68 21.74 -16.33
C LEU A 179 5.32 23.10 -16.01
N VAL A 180 6.64 23.16 -16.15
CA VAL A 180 7.46 24.36 -15.95
C VAL A 180 7.64 25.09 -17.27
N THR A 181 7.99 24.37 -18.34
CA THR A 181 8.07 24.92 -19.70
C THR A 181 7.96 23.84 -20.76
N SER A 182 7.69 24.25 -22.00
CA SER A 182 7.75 23.42 -23.21
C SER A 182 8.59 24.15 -24.26
N THR A 183 9.51 23.43 -24.89
CA THR A 183 10.45 23.99 -25.87
C THR A 183 10.85 22.93 -26.89
N PHE A 184 11.69 23.31 -27.84
CA PHE A 184 12.30 22.41 -28.81
C PHE A 184 13.82 22.39 -28.62
N VAL A 185 14.44 21.24 -28.86
CA VAL A 185 15.89 21.14 -28.96
C VAL A 185 16.35 21.78 -30.26
N SER A 186 17.36 22.64 -30.18
CA SER A 186 18.03 23.26 -31.33
C SER A 186 19.53 23.21 -31.10
N GLN A 187 20.28 22.69 -32.06
CA GLN A 187 21.73 22.46 -31.96
C GLN A 187 22.11 21.69 -30.69
N ASN A 188 21.38 20.60 -30.40
CA ASN A 188 21.56 19.77 -29.20
C ASN A 188 21.38 20.52 -27.86
N GLN A 189 20.68 21.64 -27.84
CA GLN A 189 20.44 22.39 -26.61
C GLN A 189 19.11 23.13 -26.59
N PHE A 190 18.70 23.58 -25.41
CA PHE A 190 17.65 24.59 -25.25
C PHE A 190 17.93 25.47 -24.04
N THR A 191 17.38 26.68 -24.05
CA THR A 191 17.56 27.65 -22.96
C THR A 191 16.57 27.37 -21.82
N PHE A 192 17.06 27.31 -20.59
CA PHE A 192 16.30 27.16 -19.36
C PHE A 192 16.83 28.09 -18.25
N LYS A 193 16.69 29.40 -18.47
CA LYS A 193 17.24 30.45 -17.58
C LYS A 193 16.47 30.66 -16.27
N ASN A 194 15.22 30.23 -16.19
CA ASN A 194 14.32 30.52 -15.06
C ASN A 194 14.06 29.29 -14.17
N GLY A 195 14.90 28.27 -14.24
CA GLY A 195 14.83 27.13 -13.34
C GLY A 195 15.28 27.51 -11.94
N VAL A 196 14.38 27.46 -10.96
CA VAL A 196 14.78 27.49 -9.54
C VAL A 196 15.63 26.26 -9.26
N SER A 197 16.65 26.37 -8.41
CA SER A 197 17.48 25.22 -7.99
C SER A 197 16.60 24.04 -7.54
N GLY A 198 16.89 22.84 -8.04
CA GLY A 198 16.06 21.66 -7.83
C GLY A 198 16.19 20.58 -8.90
N ILE A 199 15.37 19.54 -8.77
CA ILE A 199 15.31 18.41 -9.72
C ILE A 199 14.14 18.62 -10.68
N TYR A 200 14.40 18.37 -11.96
CA TYR A 200 13.41 18.44 -13.02
C TYR A 200 13.39 17.15 -13.84
N VAL A 201 12.22 16.84 -14.39
CA VAL A 201 12.02 15.74 -15.33
C VAL A 201 11.82 16.31 -16.73
N LEU A 202 12.68 15.94 -17.66
CA LEU A 202 12.56 16.25 -19.07
C LEU A 202 11.79 15.13 -19.77
N LEU A 203 10.66 15.46 -20.37
CA LEU A 203 9.93 14.56 -21.26
C LEU A 203 10.25 14.96 -22.71
N ILE A 204 11.02 14.12 -23.40
CA ILE A 204 11.54 14.38 -24.74
C ILE A 204 10.85 13.45 -25.73
N ASP A 205 10.25 13.99 -26.80
CA ASP A 205 9.53 13.19 -27.79
C ASP A 205 10.45 12.78 -28.95
N VAL A 206 10.92 11.53 -28.92
CA VAL A 206 11.81 10.97 -29.93
C VAL A 206 11.09 9.86 -30.69
N ASN A 207 10.88 10.07 -32.01
CA ASN A 207 10.24 9.10 -32.90
C ASN A 207 8.85 8.62 -32.39
N ASN A 208 7.99 9.56 -31.96
CA ASN A 208 6.67 9.31 -31.35
C ASN A 208 6.74 8.52 -30.03
N ARG A 209 7.85 8.63 -29.29
CA ARG A 209 8.03 8.05 -27.95
C ARG A 209 8.49 9.12 -26.99
N VAL A 210 7.88 9.16 -25.81
CA VAL A 210 8.30 10.09 -24.76
C VAL A 210 9.34 9.42 -23.87
N GLU A 211 10.56 9.94 -23.91
CA GLU A 211 11.66 9.53 -23.04
C GLU A 211 11.77 10.50 -21.86
N ALA A 212 11.98 9.95 -20.66
CA ALA A 212 12.04 10.72 -19.42
C ALA A 212 13.47 10.77 -18.87
N LEU A 213 14.08 11.96 -18.90
CA LEU A 213 15.39 12.22 -18.28
C LEU A 213 15.25 13.05 -17.02
N ARG A 214 16.21 12.93 -16.11
CA ARG A 214 16.28 13.76 -14.90
C ARG A 214 17.48 14.67 -14.97
N ILE A 215 17.28 15.94 -14.64
CA ILE A 215 18.36 16.92 -14.50
C ILE A 215 18.28 17.59 -13.14
N ALA A 216 19.44 17.94 -12.59
CA ALA A 216 19.56 18.75 -11.39
C ALA A 216 20.07 20.13 -11.77
N ILE A 217 19.41 21.15 -11.25
CA ILE A 217 19.82 22.55 -11.36
C ILE A 217 20.37 22.95 -9.99
N PRO A 218 21.66 23.32 -9.91
CA PRO A 218 22.28 23.76 -8.67
C PRO A 218 21.66 25.04 -8.13
#